data_AF-A0A377XLF5-F1
#
_entry.id   AF-A0A377XLF5-F1
#
_cell.length_a   1.000
_cell.length_b   1.000
_cell.length_c   1.000
_cell.angle_alpha   90.00
_cell.angle_beta   90.00
_cell.angle_gamma   90.00
#
_symmetry.space_group_name_H-M   'P 1'
#
loop_
_entity.id
_entity.type
_entity.pdbx_description
1 polymer ?
#
loop_
_entity_poly.entity_id
_entity_poly.type
_entity_poly.pdbx_seq_one_letter_code
_entity_poly.pdbx_strand_id
1 'polypeptide(L)'
;MNGITNRNGAACCRTGKFLFSSQAGNQEKEGHSPYELLHEDFPMLSQIQRFGGAMFTPVLLFPFAGIVVGIAIMLRNPMFVGEALTAPDSLFAQIVHIIEEGGWTVFRNMPLIFAVGLPIGLAKQAQGRACLAVLVSFLTWNYFINAMGMTWGPLLRRRFFR
;
A
#
# COMPACT_ATOMS: atom_id res chain seq x y z
N MET A 1 52.28 -4.50 -28.49
CA MET A 1 51.60 -5.55 -27.70
C MET A 1 50.48 -4.91 -26.90
N ASN A 2 49.25 -5.32 -27.20
CA ASN A 2 48.02 -5.02 -26.48
C ASN A 2 48.05 -5.61 -25.05
N GLY A 3 47.23 -5.10 -24.12
CA GLY A 3 46.82 -5.94 -22.99
C GLY A 3 46.27 -5.29 -21.72
N ILE A 4 44.98 -4.92 -21.75
CA ILE A 4 43.97 -5.04 -20.66
C ILE A 4 44.18 -4.24 -19.36
N THR A 5 43.48 -3.10 -19.29
CA THR A 5 42.95 -2.51 -18.06
C THR A 5 41.68 -3.28 -17.63
N ASN A 6 41.75 -4.04 -16.53
CA ASN A 6 40.60 -4.72 -15.94
C ASN A 6 39.81 -3.73 -15.05
N ARG A 7 38.62 -3.36 -15.53
CA ARG A 7 37.54 -2.82 -14.71
C ARG A 7 37.02 -3.94 -13.83
N ASN A 8 37.07 -3.77 -12.51
CA ASN A 8 36.03 -4.20 -11.55
C ASN A 8 36.45 -3.80 -10.12
N GLY A 9 36.32 -2.52 -9.81
CA GLY A 9 36.32 -2.02 -8.44
C GLY A 9 34.88 -1.73 -8.00
N ALA A 10 34.23 -2.70 -7.37
CA ALA A 10 33.12 -2.48 -6.44
C ALA A 10 32.86 -3.79 -5.66
N ALA A 11 33.35 -3.80 -4.43
CA ALA A 11 33.21 -4.86 -3.47
C ALA A 11 31.74 -5.02 -3.00
N CYS A 12 31.37 -6.29 -2.79
CA CYS A 12 30.75 -6.79 -1.57
C CYS A 12 29.67 -5.91 -0.88
N CYS A 13 28.40 -6.16 -1.20
CA CYS A 13 27.36 -6.22 -0.17
C CYS A 13 26.29 -7.25 -0.57
N ARG A 14 26.72 -8.51 -0.57
CA ARG A 14 25.86 -9.69 -0.67
C ARG A 14 25.91 -10.39 0.69
N THR A 15 25.01 -10.04 1.61
CA THR A 15 24.60 -10.87 2.76
C THR A 15 23.27 -10.32 3.28
N GLY A 16 22.23 -11.15 3.32
CA GLY A 16 20.93 -10.78 3.92
C GLY A 16 19.68 -11.12 3.12
N LYS A 17 19.65 -12.23 2.38
CA LYS A 17 18.39 -12.92 2.04
C LYS A 17 17.83 -13.49 3.35
N PHE A 18 16.92 -12.76 3.99
CA PHE A 18 16.02 -13.23 5.06
C PHE A 18 14.61 -12.81 4.59
N LEU A 19 14.01 -13.52 3.63
CA LEU A 19 13.01 -14.57 3.86
C LEU A 19 11.97 -14.20 4.94
N PHE A 20 11.08 -13.25 4.65
CA PHE A 20 9.65 -13.57 4.54
C PHE A 20 8.87 -12.45 3.83
N SER A 21 8.29 -12.82 2.69
CA SER A 21 7.10 -12.23 2.05
C SER A 21 7.08 -10.75 1.65
N SER A 22 7.52 -10.47 0.41
CA SER A 22 6.73 -9.64 -0.53
C SER A 22 7.14 -9.97 -1.98
N GLN A 23 7.05 -11.25 -2.33
CA GLN A 23 6.97 -11.70 -3.71
C GLN A 23 5.50 -11.59 -4.14
N ALA A 24 5.06 -10.38 -4.47
CA ALA A 24 3.85 -10.17 -5.25
C ALA A 24 4.17 -9.13 -6.32
N GLY A 25 4.89 -9.57 -7.36
CA GLY A 25 5.06 -8.78 -8.59
C GLY A 25 6.42 -8.83 -9.28
N ASN A 26 7.26 -9.86 -9.13
CA ASN A 26 8.46 -9.96 -9.98
C ASN A 26 8.98 -11.39 -10.14
N GLN A 27 8.19 -12.23 -10.80
CA GLN A 27 8.67 -13.42 -11.50
C GLN A 27 8.07 -13.42 -12.91
N GLU A 28 8.79 -12.80 -13.84
CA GLU A 28 8.94 -13.27 -15.22
C GLU A 28 10.05 -12.44 -15.88
N LYS A 29 11.28 -12.95 -15.82
CA LYS A 29 12.40 -12.49 -16.66
C LYS A 29 13.07 -13.74 -17.24
N GLU A 30 12.44 -14.38 -18.23
CA GLU A 30 13.14 -14.91 -19.40
C GLU A 30 12.15 -15.33 -20.49
N GLY A 31 12.00 -14.48 -21.50
CA GLY A 31 11.23 -14.75 -22.71
C GLY A 31 11.70 -13.79 -23.78
N HIS A 32 12.74 -14.17 -24.51
CA HIS A 32 13.15 -13.48 -25.73
C HIS A 32 11.98 -13.54 -26.71
N SER A 33 11.34 -12.40 -26.97
CA SER A 33 10.16 -12.33 -27.83
C SER A 33 10.24 -11.06 -28.69
N PRO A 34 9.91 -11.16 -30.00
CA PRO A 34 10.47 -10.32 -31.07
C PRO A 34 9.70 -9.00 -31.26
N TYR A 35 9.57 -8.20 -30.20
CA TYR A 35 8.76 -6.97 -30.18
C TYR A 35 9.56 -5.68 -29.96
N GLU A 36 10.89 -5.71 -30.09
CA GLU A 36 11.78 -4.56 -29.85
C GLU A 36 11.67 -3.44 -30.92
N LEU A 37 10.92 -3.64 -32.01
CA LEU A 37 10.87 -2.75 -33.18
C LEU A 37 9.59 -1.92 -33.33
N LEU A 38 8.58 -2.06 -32.45
CA LEU A 38 7.31 -1.31 -32.53
C LEU A 38 7.08 -0.41 -31.30
N HIS A 39 8.11 -0.22 -30.47
CA HIS A 39 7.96 0.33 -29.12
C HIS A 39 8.39 1.82 -28.99
N GLU A 40 8.81 2.45 -30.09
CA GLU A 40 9.16 3.88 -30.12
C GLU A 40 7.94 4.82 -30.17
N ASP A 41 6.72 4.32 -30.45
CA ASP A 41 5.58 5.21 -30.75
C ASP A 41 4.78 5.73 -29.54
N PHE A 42 4.83 5.08 -28.36
CA PHE A 42 4.15 5.59 -27.16
C PHE A 42 4.90 5.31 -25.85
N PRO A 43 6.02 6.02 -25.57
CA PRO A 43 6.70 5.94 -24.27
C PRO A 43 5.76 6.18 -23.07
N MET A 44 4.66 6.93 -23.27
CA MET A 44 3.65 7.18 -22.23
C MET A 44 2.76 5.96 -21.91
N LEU A 45 2.44 5.11 -22.89
CA LEU A 45 1.57 3.94 -22.66
C LEU A 45 2.24 2.94 -21.71
N SER A 46 3.54 2.72 -21.84
CA SER A 46 4.30 1.86 -20.93
C SER A 46 4.36 2.38 -19.49
N GLN A 47 4.51 3.70 -19.31
CA GLN A 47 4.50 4.31 -17.98
C GLN A 47 3.13 4.20 -17.30
N ILE A 48 2.06 4.40 -18.07
CA ILE A 48 0.67 4.27 -17.59
C ILE A 48 0.34 2.81 -17.24
N GLN A 49 0.76 1.84 -18.06
CA GLN A 49 0.58 0.41 -17.77
C GLN A 49 1.32 0.01 -16.49
N ARG A 50 2.55 0.47 -16.30
CA ARG A 50 3.33 0.23 -15.08
C ARG A 50 2.72 0.90 -13.85
N PHE A 51 2.12 2.08 -14.02
CA PHE A 51 1.36 2.75 -12.97
C PHE A 51 0.12 1.94 -12.54
N GLY A 52 -0.63 1.42 -13.53
CA GLY A 52 -1.77 0.53 -13.28
C GLY A 52 -1.35 -0.77 -12.57
N GLY A 53 -0.23 -1.36 -12.99
CA GLY A 53 0.34 -2.55 -12.34
C GLY A 53 0.80 -2.29 -10.90
N ALA A 54 1.43 -1.14 -10.64
CA ALA A 54 1.87 -0.75 -9.29
C ALA A 54 0.69 -0.58 -8.31
N MET A 55 -0.45 -0.11 -8.81
CA MET A 55 -1.68 0.10 -8.03
C MET A 55 -2.46 -1.19 -7.74
N PHE A 56 -2.19 -2.26 -8.48
CA PHE A 56 -2.84 -3.55 -8.25
C PHE A 56 -2.33 -4.25 -6.98
N THR A 57 -1.04 -4.11 -6.67
CA THR A 57 -0.43 -4.70 -5.47
C THR A 57 -1.16 -4.35 -4.16
N PRO A 58 -1.49 -3.08 -3.86
CA PRO A 58 -2.29 -2.74 -2.68
C PRO A 58 -3.76 -3.19 -2.77
N VAL A 59 -4.33 -3.40 -3.96
CA VAL A 59 -5.72 -3.87 -4.08
C VAL A 59 -5.87 -5.33 -3.66
N LEU A 60 -4.83 -6.15 -3.85
CA LEU A 60 -4.83 -7.57 -3.51
C LEU A 60 -4.98 -7.87 -2.00
N LEU A 61 -4.71 -6.90 -1.11
CA LEU A 61 -4.90 -7.09 0.34
C LEU A 61 -6.32 -6.80 0.83
N PHE A 62 -7.15 -6.11 0.05
CA PHE A 62 -8.54 -5.80 0.45
C PHE A 62 -9.44 -7.03 0.54
N PRO A 63 -9.38 -8.04 -0.35
CA PRO A 63 -10.16 -9.26 -0.22
C PRO A 63 -9.90 -9.98 1.10
N PHE A 64 -8.63 -10.03 1.52
CA PHE A 64 -8.24 -10.63 2.80
C PHE A 64 -8.83 -9.86 3.98
N ALA A 65 -8.65 -8.53 4.02
CA ALA A 65 -9.22 -7.70 5.08
C ALA A 65 -10.76 -7.75 5.10
N GLY A 66 -11.40 -7.80 3.93
CA GLY A 66 -12.86 -7.88 3.79
C GLY A 66 -13.45 -9.19 4.32
N ILE A 67 -12.81 -10.32 4.05
CA ILE A 67 -13.25 -11.63 4.60
C ILE A 67 -13.12 -11.63 6.13
N VAL A 68 -12.01 -11.14 6.67
CA VAL A 68 -11.78 -11.08 8.13
C VAL A 68 -12.82 -10.20 8.82
N VAL A 69 -13.09 -9.00 8.29
CA VAL A 69 -14.13 -8.11 8.82
C VAL A 69 -15.52 -8.72 8.67
N GLY A 70 -15.83 -9.33 7.53
CA GLY A 70 -17.12 -9.99 7.29
C GLY A 70 -17.39 -11.11 8.29
N ILE A 71 -16.40 -11.96 8.55
CA ILE A 71 -16.51 -13.03 9.55
C ILE A 71 -16.65 -12.45 10.97
N ALA A 72 -15.88 -11.41 11.31
CA ALA A 72 -15.96 -10.77 12.63
C ALA A 72 -17.36 -10.16 12.91
N ILE A 73 -17.96 -9.49 11.92
CA ILE A 73 -19.30 -8.90 12.03
C ILE A 73 -20.38 -10.00 12.17
N MET A 74 -20.22 -11.12 11.45
CA MET A 74 -21.13 -12.26 11.59
C MET A 74 -21.05 -12.88 12.98
N LEU A 75 -19.86 -13.04 13.54
CA LEU A 75 -19.62 -13.55 14.90
C LEU A 75 -20.07 -12.58 16.01
N ARG A 76 -20.29 -11.30 15.70
CA ARG A 76 -20.83 -10.32 16.66
C ARG A 76 -22.36 -10.36 16.77
N ASN A 77 -23.05 -10.99 15.83
CA ASN A 77 -24.50 -11.03 15.86
C ASN A 77 -25.01 -12.01 16.95
N PRO A 78 -25.87 -11.56 17.88
CA PRO A 78 -26.38 -12.39 18.98
C PRO A 78 -27.19 -13.60 18.47
N MET A 79 -27.71 -13.50 17.24
CA MET A 79 -28.48 -14.56 16.59
C MET A 79 -27.63 -15.77 16.15
N PHE A 80 -26.30 -15.60 16.01
CA PHE A 80 -25.40 -16.67 15.52
C PHE A 80 -24.52 -17.30 16.60
N VAL A 81 -24.16 -16.56 17.65
CA VAL A 81 -23.21 -17.02 18.69
C VAL A 81 -23.91 -17.37 20.01
N GLY A 82 -25.19 -17.03 20.14
CA GLY A 82 -26.00 -17.34 21.31
C GLY A 82 -25.75 -16.37 22.47
N GLU A 83 -26.82 -16.08 23.23
CA GLU A 83 -26.87 -15.05 24.27
C GLU A 83 -25.79 -15.20 25.37
N ALA A 84 -25.28 -16.42 25.57
CA ALA A 84 -24.25 -16.73 26.59
C ALA A 84 -22.85 -16.18 26.27
N LEU A 85 -22.54 -15.88 25.00
CA LEU A 85 -21.23 -15.40 24.56
C LEU A 85 -21.24 -13.93 24.08
N THR A 86 -22.42 -13.32 23.94
CA THR A 86 -22.58 -11.90 23.54
C THR A 86 -22.65 -10.93 24.73
N ALA A 87 -22.60 -11.45 25.97
CA ALA A 87 -22.50 -10.60 27.15
C ALA A 87 -21.21 -9.76 27.10
N PRO A 88 -21.24 -8.46 27.45
CA PRO A 88 -20.08 -7.56 27.39
C PRO A 88 -18.88 -8.02 28.26
N ASP A 89 -19.12 -8.90 29.22
CA ASP A 89 -18.09 -9.53 30.07
C ASP A 89 -17.50 -10.84 29.51
N SER A 90 -17.96 -11.31 28.36
CA SER A 90 -17.39 -12.49 27.71
C SER A 90 -16.06 -12.13 27.03
N LEU A 91 -14.99 -12.84 27.39
CA LEU A 91 -13.68 -12.71 26.73
C LEU A 91 -13.78 -12.91 25.21
N PHE A 92 -14.75 -13.72 24.76
CA PHE A 92 -14.97 -14.01 23.34
C PHE A 92 -15.46 -12.78 22.57
N ALA A 93 -16.44 -12.04 23.11
CA ALA A 93 -16.96 -10.83 22.47
C ALA A 93 -15.90 -9.71 22.38
N GLN A 94 -15.07 -9.57 23.43
CA GLN A 94 -13.97 -8.61 23.44
C GLN A 94 -12.89 -8.96 22.40
N ILE A 95 -12.51 -10.24 22.26
CA ILE A 95 -11.55 -10.70 21.25
C ILE A 95 -12.09 -10.46 19.84
N VAL A 96 -13.36 -10.78 19.58
CA VAL A 96 -13.99 -10.55 18.27
C VAL A 96 -14.05 -9.05 17.93
N HIS A 97 -14.34 -8.18 18.92
CA HIS A 97 -14.31 -6.73 18.72
C HIS A 97 -12.90 -6.22 18.38
N ILE A 98 -11.85 -6.74 19.02
CA ILE A 98 -10.46 -6.37 18.70
C ILE A 98 -10.12 -6.78 17.26
N ILE A 99 -10.57 -7.95 16.82
CA ILE A 99 -10.37 -8.43 15.44
C ILE A 99 -11.15 -7.57 14.44
N GLU A 100 -12.39 -7.20 14.76
CA GLU A 100 -13.22 -6.31 13.93
C GLU A 100 -12.53 -4.95 13.74
N GLU A 101 -12.14 -4.29 14.84
CA GLU A 101 -11.43 -3.01 14.79
C GLU A 101 -10.10 -3.12 14.04
N GLY A 102 -9.37 -4.22 14.24
CA GLY A 102 -8.16 -4.55 13.50
C GLY A 102 -8.39 -4.62 11.99
N GLY A 103 -9.46 -5.29 11.56
CA GLY A 103 -9.82 -5.38 10.15
C GLY A 103 -10.25 -4.05 9.53
N TRP A 104 -10.96 -3.20 10.29
CA TRP A 104 -11.31 -1.85 9.84
C TRP A 104 -10.11 -0.93 9.66
N THR A 105 -9.00 -1.15 10.38
CA THR A 105 -7.80 -0.29 10.25
C THR A 105 -7.23 -0.25 8.83
N VAL A 106 -7.31 -1.35 8.08
CA VAL A 106 -6.83 -1.45 6.69
C VAL A 106 -7.66 -0.54 5.78
N PHE A 107 -8.99 -0.52 5.97
CA PHE A 107 -9.89 0.34 5.21
C PHE A 107 -9.75 1.81 5.63
N ARG A 108 -9.56 2.09 6.92
CA ARG A 108 -9.33 3.46 7.43
C ARG A 108 -8.02 4.07 6.92
N ASN A 109 -6.98 3.25 6.75
CA ASN A 109 -5.66 3.67 6.25
C ASN A 109 -5.44 3.36 4.76
N MET A 110 -6.50 3.02 4.03
CA MET A 110 -6.46 2.75 2.59
C MET A 110 -5.68 3.82 1.80
N PRO A 111 -5.86 5.14 2.05
CA PRO A 111 -5.10 6.17 1.33
C PRO A 111 -3.58 6.08 1.55
N LEU A 112 -3.14 5.70 2.75
CA LEU A 112 -1.72 5.56 3.08
C LEU A 112 -1.11 4.35 2.36
N ILE A 113 -1.83 3.23 2.32
CA ILE A 113 -1.39 2.01 1.62
C ILE A 113 -1.19 2.27 0.12
N PHE A 114 -2.10 3.03 -0.52
CA PHE A 114 -1.94 3.43 -1.91
C PHE A 114 -0.80 4.42 -2.14
N ALA A 115 -0.62 5.38 -1.23
CA ALA A 115 0.47 6.35 -1.32
C ALA A 115 1.83 5.65 -1.32
N VAL A 116 2.03 4.63 -0.47
CA VAL A 116 3.30 3.89 -0.41
C VAL A 116 3.42 2.85 -1.53
N GLY A 117 2.32 2.31 -2.07
CA GLY A 117 2.33 1.36 -3.20
C GLY A 117 2.83 1.98 -4.52
N LEU A 118 2.57 3.26 -4.73
CA LEU A 118 2.94 4.02 -5.93
C LEU A 118 4.48 4.06 -6.17
N PRO A 119 5.33 4.54 -5.23
CA PRO A 119 6.77 4.58 -5.42
C PRO A 119 7.40 3.18 -5.58
N ILE A 120 6.80 2.14 -5.01
CA ILE A 120 7.32 0.76 -5.07
C ILE A 120 7.31 0.22 -6.52
N GLY A 121 6.26 0.50 -7.30
CA GLY A 121 6.15 -0.02 -8.67
C GLY A 121 6.78 0.86 -9.75
N LEU A 122 6.98 2.16 -9.48
CA LEU A 122 7.51 3.11 -10.47
C LEU A 122 8.99 3.40 -10.35
N ALA A 123 9.56 3.45 -9.13
CA ALA A 123 10.97 3.83 -9.01
C ALA A 123 11.87 2.73 -9.59
N LYS A 124 13.00 3.13 -10.16
CA LYS A 124 13.99 2.24 -10.78
C LYS A 124 15.24 2.06 -9.93
N GLN A 125 15.49 3.01 -9.02
CA GLN A 125 16.65 3.06 -8.14
C GLN A 125 16.21 3.52 -6.75
N ALA A 126 16.82 2.96 -5.70
CA ALA A 126 16.60 3.34 -4.30
C ALA A 126 15.11 3.39 -3.86
N GLN A 127 14.36 2.30 -4.07
CA GLN A 127 12.93 2.19 -3.73
C GLN A 127 12.59 2.60 -2.30
N GLY A 128 13.45 2.24 -1.34
CA GLY A 128 13.26 2.59 0.07
C GLY A 128 13.28 4.11 0.32
N ARG A 129 14.15 4.86 -0.37
CA ARG A 129 14.22 6.32 -0.23
C ARG A 129 13.00 7.00 -0.86
N ALA A 130 12.56 6.50 -2.01
CA ALA A 130 11.35 6.98 -2.67
C ALA A 130 10.11 6.78 -1.78
N CYS A 131 9.99 5.62 -1.12
CA CYS A 131 8.90 5.34 -0.18
C CYS A 131 8.91 6.28 1.03
N LEU A 132 10.08 6.52 1.64
CA LEU A 132 10.16 7.43 2.78
C LEU A 132 9.80 8.88 2.41
N ALA A 133 10.21 9.34 1.23
CA ALA A 133 9.83 10.67 0.74
C ALA A 133 8.32 10.80 0.55
N VAL A 134 7.68 9.78 -0.04
CA VAL A 134 6.22 9.78 -0.23
C VAL A 134 5.46 9.68 1.09
N LEU A 135 5.94 8.88 2.05
CA LEU A 135 5.33 8.78 3.38
C LEU A 135 5.31 10.15 4.08
N VAL A 136 6.45 10.84 4.13
CA VAL A 136 6.56 12.16 4.76
C VAL A 136 5.70 13.20 4.02
N SER A 137 5.65 13.12 2.69
CA SER A 137 4.82 14.02 1.87
C SER A 137 3.33 13.81 2.14
N PHE A 138 2.88 12.56 2.26
CA PHE A 138 1.49 12.22 2.56
C PHE A 138 1.06 12.69 3.96
N LEU A 139 1.92 12.49 4.97
CA LEU A 139 1.64 12.99 6.32
C LEU A 139 1.57 14.52 6.33
N THR A 140 2.55 15.19 5.71
CA THR A 140 2.59 16.66 5.62
C THR A 140 1.32 17.19 4.97
N TRP A 141 0.90 16.60 3.85
CA TRP A 141 -0.35 16.96 3.17
C TRP A 141 -1.59 16.84 4.07
N ASN A 142 -1.69 15.75 4.85
CA ASN A 142 -2.78 15.57 5.81
C ASN A 142 -2.83 16.69 6.87
N TYR A 143 -1.68 17.05 7.43
CA TYR A 143 -1.60 18.15 8.40
C TYR A 143 -1.93 19.52 7.78
N PHE A 144 -1.52 19.75 6.54
CA PHE A 144 -1.87 20.97 5.81
C PHE A 144 -3.38 21.12 5.62
N ILE A 145 -4.07 20.06 5.19
CA ILE A 145 -5.54 20.07 5.04
C ILE A 145 -6.21 20.35 6.39
N ASN A 146 -5.75 19.71 7.45
CA ASN A 146 -6.30 19.93 8.79
C ASN A 146 -6.13 21.39 9.25
N ALA A 147 -4.93 21.96 9.08
CA ALA A 147 -4.65 23.36 9.44
C ALA A 147 -5.46 24.35 8.61
N MET A 148 -5.63 24.10 7.30
CA MET A 148 -6.52 24.90 6.45
C MET A 148 -7.98 24.79 6.92
N GLY A 149 -8.46 23.60 7.26
CA GLY A 149 -9.81 23.38 7.78
C GLY A 149 -10.07 24.15 9.08
N MET A 150 -9.09 24.20 9.98
CA MET A 150 -9.18 24.94 11.25
C MET A 150 -9.16 26.46 11.04
N THR A 151 -8.34 26.95 10.10
CA THR A 151 -8.17 28.40 9.85
C THR A 151 -9.37 28.99 9.11
N TRP A 152 -9.87 28.27 8.09
CA TRP A 152 -10.95 28.76 7.23
C TRP A 152 -12.33 28.28 7.66
N GLY A 153 -12.44 27.28 8.54
CA GLY A 153 -13.71 26.74 9.03
C GLY A 153 -14.67 27.76 9.65
N PRO A 154 -14.20 28.70 10.51
CA PRO A 154 -15.05 29.75 11.07
C PRO A 154 -15.51 30.79 10.02
N LEU A 155 -14.67 31.06 9.02
CA LEU A 155 -14.91 32.05 7.96
C LEU A 155 -15.86 31.51 6.87
N LEU A 156 -15.70 30.24 6.48
CA LEU A 156 -16.55 29.58 5.48
C LEU A 156 -17.98 29.41 6.01
N ARG A 157 -18.14 29.09 7.30
CA ARG A 157 -19.46 28.93 7.95
C ARG A 157 -20.27 30.24 7.99
N ARG A 158 -19.62 31.39 8.12
CA ARG A 158 -20.32 32.70 8.18
C ARG A 158 -20.69 33.28 6.81
N ARG A 159 -20.07 32.81 5.73
CA ARG A 159 -20.24 33.37 4.38
C ARG A 159 -21.11 32.52 3.45
N PHE A 160 -21.23 31.22 3.73
CA PHE A 160 -21.93 30.26 2.86
C PHE A 160 -23.34 29.87 3.35
N PHE A 161 -23.69 30.20 4.61
CA PHE A 161 -24.98 29.87 5.24
C PHE A 161 -25.85 31.11 5.53
N ARG A 162 -25.67 32.19 4.76
CA ARG A 162 -26.52 33.38 4.77
C ARG A 162 -26.88 33.74 3.35
#